data_AF-A0A954WCB6-F1
#
_entry.id   AF-A0A954WCB6-F1
#
_cell.length_a   1.000
_cell.length_b   1.000
_cell.length_c   1.000
_cell.angle_alpha   90.00
_cell.angle_beta   90.00
_cell.angle_gamma   90.00
#
_symmetry.space_group_name_H-M   'P 1'
#
loop_
_entity.id
_entity.type
_entity.pdbx_description
1 polymer ?
#
loop_
_entity_poly.entity_id
_entity_poly.type
_entity_poly.pdbx_seq_one_letter_code
_entity_poly.pdbx_strand_id
1 'polypeptide(L)'
;SHHQNDKEKIAKIKRIDRFLAERFAYFLGQLKETPDGEGTLLDHSMILYGSGLSDGNRHRHDDLPLVMAGRANGTIETGRHLKFDRE
;
A
#
# COMPACT_ATOMS: atom_id res chain seq x y z
N SER A 1 16.62 0.99 0.74
CA SER A 1 17.40 2.16 1.18
C SER A 1 18.69 1.68 1.84
N HIS A 2 19.84 2.27 1.55
CA HIS A 2 21.11 1.92 2.18
C HIS A 2 21.31 2.69 3.50
N HIS A 3 20.38 2.52 4.45
CA HIS A 3 20.40 3.29 5.68
C HIS A 3 21.45 2.80 6.69
N GLN A 4 22.10 1.65 6.50
CA GLN A 4 23.20 1.13 7.34
C GLN A 4 22.88 1.06 8.85
N ASN A 5 21.61 0.82 9.18
CA ASN A 5 21.08 0.89 10.57
C ASN A 5 21.26 2.25 11.28
N ASP A 6 21.55 3.31 10.53
CA ASP A 6 21.62 4.67 11.05
C ASP A 6 20.22 5.15 11.48
N LYS A 7 20.11 5.55 12.75
CA LYS A 7 18.83 5.92 13.37
C LYS A 7 18.20 7.16 12.73
N GLU A 8 19.01 8.13 12.30
CA GLU A 8 18.49 9.34 11.67
C GLU A 8 17.97 9.08 10.26
N LYS A 9 18.72 8.29 9.48
CA LYS A 9 18.27 7.86 8.14
C LYS A 9 16.97 7.07 8.25
N ILE A 10 16.87 6.14 9.20
CA ILE A 10 15.64 5.40 9.47
C ILE A 10 14.49 6.34 9.84
N ALA A 11 14.71 7.32 10.71
CA ALA A 11 13.68 8.27 11.10
C ALA A 11 13.19 9.12 9.91
N LYS A 12 14.09 9.56 9.04
CA LYS A 12 13.74 10.29 7.80
C LYS A 12 12.93 9.42 6.84
N ILE A 13 13.34 8.16 6.64
CA ILE A 13 12.61 7.20 5.80
C ILE A 13 11.19 6.99 6.34
N LYS A 14 11.03 6.76 7.65
CA LYS A 14 9.70 6.60 8.28
C LYS A 14 8.78 7.80 8.03
N ARG A 15 9.32 9.02 8.04
CA ARG A 15 8.55 10.24 7.74
C ARG A 15 8.08 10.26 6.28
N ILE A 16 8.94 9.84 5.34
CA ILE A 16 8.59 9.72 3.92
C ILE A 16 7.53 8.64 3.72
N ASP A 17 7.72 7.46 4.30
CA ASP A 17 6.78 6.34 4.18
C ASP A 17 5.40 6.72 4.71
N ARG A 18 5.35 7.39 5.86
CA ARG A 18 4.09 7.92 6.42
C ARG A 18 3.45 8.94 5.49
N PHE A 19 4.22 9.89 4.97
CA PHE A 19 3.69 10.89 4.03
C PHE A 19 3.09 10.23 2.79
N LEU A 20 3.77 9.24 2.21
CA LEU A 20 3.28 8.51 1.04
C LEU A 20 2.00 7.71 1.36
N ALA A 21 1.95 7.05 2.51
CA ALA A 21 0.73 6.37 2.97
C ALA A 21 -0.45 7.34 3.16
N GLU A 22 -0.19 8.53 3.71
CA GLU A 22 -1.21 9.58 3.85
C GLU A 22 -1.68 10.10 2.48
N ARG A 23 -0.77 10.28 1.50
CA ARG A 23 -1.15 10.65 0.12
C ARG A 23 -1.96 9.54 -0.56
N PHE A 24 -1.60 8.28 -0.34
CA PHE A 24 -2.34 7.14 -0.87
C PHE A 24 -3.75 7.08 -0.27
N ALA A 25 -3.90 7.26 1.04
CA ALA A 25 -5.20 7.35 1.70
C ALA A 25 -6.06 8.50 1.14
N TYR A 26 -5.46 9.68 0.93
CA TYR A 26 -6.14 10.81 0.28
C TYR A 26 -6.61 10.45 -1.13
N PHE A 27 -5.74 9.84 -1.95
CA PHE A 27 -6.08 9.38 -3.29
C PHE A 27 -7.25 8.40 -3.28
N LEU A 28 -7.23 7.39 -2.42
CA LEU A 28 -8.36 6.45 -2.27
C LEU A 28 -9.65 7.16 -1.82
N GLY A 29 -9.53 8.18 -0.96
CA GLY A 29 -10.66 9.03 -0.56
C GLY A 29 -11.30 9.73 -1.75
N GLN A 30 -10.50 10.32 -2.64
CA GLN A 30 -11.00 10.95 -3.85
C GLN A 30 -11.70 9.97 -4.80
N LEU A 31 -11.15 8.76 -4.96
CA LEU A 31 -11.80 7.71 -5.77
C LEU A 31 -13.12 7.25 -5.16
N LYS A 32 -13.19 7.16 -3.82
CA LYS A 32 -14.42 6.81 -3.11
C LYS A 32 -15.48 7.91 -3.21
N GLU A 33 -15.09 9.17 -3.25
CA GLU A 33 -16.03 10.30 -3.37
C GLU A 33 -16.48 10.55 -4.81
N THR A 34 -15.82 9.94 -5.80
CA THR A 34 -16.14 10.10 -7.22
C THR A 34 -17.20 9.07 -7.64
N PRO A 35 -18.43 9.49 -8.01
CA PRO A 35 -19.46 8.57 -8.51
C PRO A 35 -19.05 7.97 -9.85
N ASP A 36 -19.36 6.69 -10.05
CA ASP A 36 -19.17 5.99 -11.32
C ASP A 36 -20.30 4.97 -11.48
N GLY A 37 -21.40 5.35 -12.14
CA GLY A 37 -22.58 4.50 -12.29
C GLY A 37 -23.18 4.02 -10.96
N GLU A 38 -23.40 2.71 -10.84
CA GLU A 38 -23.91 2.04 -9.64
C GLU A 38 -22.79 1.82 -8.60
N GLY A 39 -22.17 2.91 -8.15
CA GLY A 39 -21.07 2.85 -7.18
C GLY A 39 -20.12 4.03 -7.25
N THR A 40 -18.92 3.83 -6.72
CA THR A 40 -17.83 4.80 -6.73
C THR A 40 -16.70 4.32 -7.65
N LEU A 41 -15.87 5.23 -8.13
CA LEU A 41 -14.71 4.86 -8.94
C LEU A 41 -13.77 3.88 -8.20
N LEU A 42 -13.72 3.95 -6.86
CA LEU A 42 -12.97 2.97 -6.06
C LEU A 42 -13.60 1.56 -6.09
N ASP A 43 -14.93 1.45 -6.11
CA ASP A 43 -15.61 0.15 -6.20
C ASP A 43 -15.29 -0.56 -7.52
N HIS A 44 -15.08 0.23 -8.58
CA HIS A 44 -14.77 -0.27 -9.92
C HIS A 44 -13.27 -0.44 -10.20
N SER A 45 -12.40 -0.07 -9.25
CA SER A 45 -10.95 -0.11 -9.42
C SER A 45 -10.29 -1.31 -8.73
N MET A 46 -9.13 -1.74 -9.25
CA MET A 46 -8.17 -2.64 -8.60
C MET A 46 -6.85 -1.90 -8.44
N ILE A 47 -6.43 -1.67 -7.20
CA ILE A 47 -5.25 -0.84 -6.90
C ILE A 47 -4.31 -1.61 -5.97
N LEU A 48 -3.05 -1.74 -6.37
CA LEU A 48 -1.98 -2.30 -5.54
C LEU A 48 -1.02 -1.18 -5.13
N TYR A 49 -0.81 -1.02 -3.83
CA TYR A 49 0.16 -0.09 -3.25
C TYR A 49 1.15 -0.85 -2.38
N GLY A 50 2.44 -0.53 -2.48
CA GLY A 50 3.45 -1.16 -1.66
C GLY A 50 4.86 -0.99 -2.20
N SER A 51 5.75 -1.90 -1.80
CA SER A 51 7.16 -1.92 -2.17
C SER A 51 7.57 -3.31 -2.63
N GLY A 52 8.51 -3.37 -3.58
CA GLY A 52 9.17 -4.63 -3.99
C GLY A 52 10.22 -5.14 -3.00
N LEU A 53 10.43 -4.41 -1.89
CA LEU A 53 11.35 -4.75 -0.81
C LEU A 53 10.69 -4.51 0.55
N SER A 54 10.77 -5.50 1.45
CA SER A 54 10.36 -5.37 2.86
C SER A 54 11.43 -4.72 3.72
N ASP A 55 12.70 -4.98 3.41
CA ASP A 55 13.86 -4.30 3.97
C ASP A 55 14.76 -3.83 2.82
N GLY A 56 14.70 -2.53 2.55
CA GLY A 56 15.48 -1.96 1.47
C GLY A 56 16.99 -1.85 1.76
N ASN A 57 17.44 -2.05 2.99
CA ASN A 57 18.87 -2.05 3.34
C ASN A 57 19.50 -3.42 3.15
N ARG A 58 18.71 -4.47 3.39
CA ARG A 58 19.10 -5.86 3.16
C ARG A 58 18.68 -6.39 1.79
N HIS A 59 17.93 -5.61 1.02
CA HIS A 59 17.30 -6.04 -0.24
C HIS A 59 16.47 -7.32 -0.07
N ARG A 60 15.63 -7.35 0.97
CA ARG A 60 14.74 -8.49 1.24
C ARG A 60 13.46 -8.40 0.41
N HIS A 61 13.13 -9.51 -0.25
CA HIS A 61 11.97 -9.65 -1.13
C HIS A 61 10.82 -10.50 -0.52
N ASP A 62 10.99 -11.00 0.71
CA ASP A 62 9.97 -11.69 1.49
C ASP A 62 9.10 -10.72 2.30
N ASP A 63 7.88 -11.13 2.67
CA ASP A 63 6.97 -10.37 3.53
C ASP A 63 6.75 -8.90 3.09
N LEU A 64 6.47 -8.72 1.79
CA LEU A 64 6.33 -7.40 1.18
C LEU A 64 5.18 -6.58 1.80
N PRO A 65 5.37 -5.26 2.01
CA PRO A 65 4.32 -4.39 2.53
C PRO A 65 3.35 -4.03 1.41
N LEU A 66 2.35 -4.88 1.16
CA LEU A 66 1.36 -4.69 0.09
C LEU A 66 -0.01 -4.36 0.67
N VAL A 67 -0.70 -3.39 0.04
CA VAL A 67 -2.09 -3.03 0.27
C VAL A 67 -2.82 -3.14 -1.06
N MET A 68 -3.86 -3.97 -1.08
CA MET A 68 -4.77 -4.07 -2.22
C MET A 68 -6.08 -3.35 -1.86
N ALA A 69 -6.46 -2.39 -2.69
CA ALA A 69 -7.58 -1.47 -2.48
C ALA A 69 -8.53 -1.44 -3.68
N GLY A 70 -9.80 -1.10 -3.41
CA GLY A 70 -10.89 -1.20 -4.36
C GLY A 70 -11.58 -2.56 -4.33
N ARG A 71 -12.72 -2.66 -5.01
CA ARG A 71 -13.53 -3.90 -5.06
C ARG A 71 -13.45 -4.58 -6.42
N ALA A 72 -12.89 -3.92 -7.43
CA ALA A 72 -12.79 -4.39 -8.81
C ALA A 72 -14.10 -5.04 -9.30
N ASN A 73 -15.20 -4.28 -9.21
CA ASN A 73 -16.56 -4.74 -9.54
C ASN A 73 -17.01 -5.98 -8.75
N GLY A 74 -16.63 -6.06 -7.48
CA GLY A 74 -17.02 -7.15 -6.57
C GLY A 74 -16.15 -8.41 -6.66
N THR A 75 -15.11 -8.43 -7.49
CA THR A 75 -14.18 -9.57 -7.60
C THR A 75 -13.20 -9.65 -6.43
N ILE A 76 -13.02 -8.55 -5.70
CA ILE A 76 -12.13 -8.47 -4.54
C ILE A 76 -12.92 -8.35 -3.24
N GLU A 77 -12.61 -9.24 -2.29
CA GLU A 77 -13.06 -9.14 -0.90
C GLU A 77 -12.07 -8.29 -0.07
N THR A 78 -12.55 -7.13 0.37
CA THR A 78 -11.80 -6.15 1.17
C THR A 78 -11.88 -6.41 2.68
N GLY A 79 -11.05 -5.73 3.47
CA GLY A 79 -11.13 -5.79 4.94
C GLY A 79 -10.43 -7.00 5.55
N ARG A 80 -9.49 -7.59 4.81
CA ARG A 80 -8.72 -8.77 5.21
C ARG A 80 -7.27 -8.42 5.39
N HIS A 81 -6.61 -9.13 6.30
CA HIS A 81 -5.15 -9.17 6.40
C HIS A 81 -4.70 -10.59 6.12
N LEU A 82 -3.95 -10.76 5.03
CA LEU A 82 -3.50 -12.07 4.56
C LEU A 82 -2.02 -12.20 4.84
N LYS A 83 -1.62 -13.34 5.43
CA LYS A 83 -0.24 -13.75 5.55
C LYS A 83 -0.09 -15.06 4.80
N PHE A 84 0.87 -15.11 3.91
CA PHE A 84 1.21 -16.32 3.16
C PHE A 84 2.43 -16.98 3.80
N ASP A 85 2.52 -18.29 3.67
CA ASP A 85 3.72 -19.01 4.06
C ASP A 85 4.88 -18.61 3.15
N ARG A 86 6.09 -18.65 3.71
CA ARG A 86 7.30 -18.40 2.94
C ARG A 86 7.55 -19.61 2.04
N GLU A 87 7.92 -19.35 0.78
CA GLU A 87 8.46 -20.38 -0.13
C GLU A 87 9.69 -21.07 0.45
#